data_AF-A0A2D8DKX6-F1
#
_entry.id   AF-A0A2D8DKX6-F1
#
_cell.length_a   1.000
_cell.length_b   1.000
_cell.length_c   1.000
_cell.angle_alpha   90.00
_cell.angle_beta   90.00
_cell.angle_gamma   90.00
#
_symmetry.space_group_name_H-M   'P 1'
#
loop_
_entity.id
_entity.type
_entity.pdbx_description
1 polymer ?
#
loop_
_entity_poly.entity_id
_entity_poly.type
_entity_poly.pdbx_seq_one_letter_code
_entity_poly.pdbx_strand_id
1 'polypeptide(L)'
;MKLFMIHVGFYDPALGEGIYEFHTNYFVVASDPKSAKKELMSRDEFKSKKMHIDGIKEINQVDGYDISLNKSNQSNDNQTFDYDKSKTL
;
A
#
# COMPACT_ATOMS: atom_id res chain seq x y z
N MET A 1 5.55 -13.10 9.37
CA MET A 1 5.47 -11.74 8.81
C MET A 1 4.04 -11.26 8.93
N LYS A 2 3.81 -9.95 9.02
CA LYS A 2 2.48 -9.34 9.13
C LYS A 2 2.21 -8.45 7.92
N LEU A 3 0.94 -8.30 7.55
CA LEU A 3 0.50 -7.36 6.52
C LEU A 3 0.12 -6.03 7.17
N PHE A 4 0.64 -4.93 6.64
CA PHE A 4 0.27 -3.59 7.04
C PHE A 4 -0.28 -2.81 5.85
N MET A 5 -1.41 -2.15 6.04
CA MET A 5 -1.89 -1.09 5.15
C MET A 5 -1.43 0.25 5.71
N ILE A 6 -0.73 1.03 4.90
CA ILE A 6 -0.23 2.35 5.26
C ILE A 6 -0.92 3.38 4.36
N HIS A 7 -1.72 4.25 4.98
CA HIS A 7 -2.39 5.36 4.33
C HIS A 7 -1.44 6.54 4.25
N VAL A 8 -1.28 7.12 3.06
CA VAL A 8 -0.37 8.25 2.84
C VAL A 8 -1.04 9.35 2.05
N GLY A 9 -0.73 10.58 2.43
CA GLY A 9 -1.06 11.81 1.72
C GLY A 9 0.15 12.39 0.99
N PHE A 10 -0.08 13.02 -0.16
CA PHE A 10 0.95 13.77 -0.91
C PHE A 10 0.34 14.79 -1.88
N TYR A 11 1.18 15.73 -2.31
CA TYR A 11 0.83 16.75 -3.31
C TYR A 11 1.69 16.54 -4.55
N ASP A 12 1.08 16.70 -5.73
CA ASP A 12 1.77 16.56 -7.01
C ASP A 12 1.53 17.82 -7.87
N PRO A 13 2.57 18.65 -8.11
CA PRO A 13 2.46 19.84 -8.95
C PRO A 13 2.02 19.55 -10.39
N ALA A 14 2.25 18.33 -10.89
CA ALA A 14 1.78 17.92 -12.22
C ALA A 14 0.26 17.69 -12.27
N LEU A 15 -0.40 17.58 -11.12
CA LEU A 15 -1.83 17.34 -10.99
C LEU A 15 -2.51 18.57 -10.39
N GLY A 16 -3.13 19.38 -11.24
CA GLY A 16 -3.88 20.56 -10.80
C GLY A 16 -3.03 21.54 -9.99
N GLU A 17 -1.76 21.73 -10.38
CA GLU A 17 -0.81 22.64 -9.73
C GLU A 17 -0.54 22.30 -8.24
N GLY A 18 -0.83 21.07 -7.81
CA GLY A 18 -0.61 20.62 -6.43
C GLY A 18 -1.56 21.26 -5.41
N ILE A 19 -2.73 21.76 -5.84
CA ILE A 19 -3.71 22.38 -4.92
C ILE A 19 -4.51 21.34 -4.13
N TYR A 20 -4.57 20.09 -4.61
CA TYR A 20 -5.29 19.00 -3.96
C TYR A 20 -4.31 18.02 -3.33
N GLU A 21 -4.63 17.59 -2.11
CA GLU A 21 -3.95 16.49 -1.45
C GLU A 21 -4.50 15.16 -1.95
N PHE A 22 -3.62 14.34 -2.50
CA PHE A 22 -3.95 12.99 -2.94
C PHE A 22 -3.62 12.00 -1.84
N HIS A 23 -4.45 10.97 -1.74
CA HIS A 23 -4.28 9.91 -0.77
C HIS A 23 -4.21 8.55 -1.47
N THR A 24 -3.36 7.66 -0.97
CA THR A 24 -3.27 6.27 -1.45
C THR A 24 -2.92 5.31 -0.31
N ASN A 25 -3.11 4.02 -0.56
CA ASN A 25 -2.80 2.96 0.39
C ASN A 25 -1.66 2.10 -0.14
N TYR A 26 -0.61 1.94 0.67
CA TYR A 26 0.46 0.97 0.42
C TYR A 26 0.27 -0.26 1.29
N PHE A 27 0.46 -1.43 0.71
CA PHE A 27 0.55 -2.69 1.45
C PHE A 27 2.03 -3.06 1.64
N VAL A 28 2.40 -3.31 2.89
CA VAL A 28 3.78 -3.59 3.30
C VAL A 28 3.79 -4.85 4.17
N VAL A 29 4.70 -5.77 3.86
CA VAL A 29 4.96 -6.94 4.68
C VAL A 29 6.15 -6.66 5.60
N ALA A 30 5.94 -6.73 6.92
CA ALA A 30 7.00 -6.47 7.91
C ALA A 30 6.81 -7.28 9.21
N SER A 31 7.78 -7.20 10.11
CA SER A 31 7.69 -7.80 11.46
C SER A 31 6.77 -7.03 12.40
N ASP A 32 6.74 -5.70 12.28
CA ASP A 32 6.10 -4.77 13.20
C ASP A 32 5.81 -3.42 12.49
N PRO A 33 4.98 -2.54 13.08
CA PRO A 33 4.60 -1.27 12.46
C PRO A 33 5.79 -0.32 12.21
N LYS A 34 6.83 -0.34 13.06
CA LYS A 34 8.00 0.53 12.92
C LYS A 34 8.84 0.10 11.72
N SER A 35 9.00 -1.21 11.54
CA SER A 35 9.67 -1.80 10.39
C SER A 35 8.89 -1.54 9.10
N ALA A 36 7.55 -1.66 9.12
CA ALA A 36 6.69 -1.33 7.97
C ALA A 36 6.83 0.15 7.54
N LYS A 37 6.77 1.07 8.51
CA LYS A 37 7.00 2.51 8.29
C LYS A 37 8.36 2.77 7.66
N LYS A 38 9.42 2.16 8.21
CA LYS A 38 10.79 2.34 7.72
C LYS A 38 10.95 1.83 6.28
N GLU A 39 10.35 0.70 5.95
CA GLU A 39 10.36 0.14 4.60
C GLU A 39 9.72 1.12 3.61
N LEU A 40 8.50 1.58 3.88
CA LEU A 40 7.80 2.50 2.98
C LEU A 40 8.56 3.83 2.80
N MET A 41 9.04 4.43 3.89
CA MET A 41 9.82 5.68 3.84
C MET A 41 11.14 5.56 3.07
N SER A 42 11.64 4.33 2.87
CA SER A 42 12.87 4.11 2.11
C SER A 42 12.66 4.10 0.60
N ARG A 43 11.41 3.92 0.12
CA ARG A 43 11.07 3.87 -1.31
C ARG A 43 11.28 5.24 -1.99
N ASP A 44 11.76 5.21 -3.22
CA ASP A 44 12.05 6.44 -3.97
C ASP A 44 10.80 7.26 -4.28
N GLU A 45 9.67 6.60 -4.55
CA GLU A 45 8.39 7.27 -4.76
C GLU A 45 7.96 8.08 -3.52
N PHE A 46 8.08 7.47 -2.33
CA PHE A 46 7.71 8.13 -1.08
C PHE A 46 8.51 9.42 -0.85
N LYS A 47 9.83 9.35 -1.11
CA LYS A 47 10.75 10.49 -0.96
C LYS A 47 10.50 11.56 -2.02
N SER A 48 10.40 11.17 -3.29
CA SER A 48 10.26 12.09 -4.42
C SER A 48 8.95 12.88 -4.37
N LYS A 49 7.85 12.22 -4.01
CA LYS A 49 6.53 12.87 -3.83
C LYS A 49 6.35 13.53 -2.46
N LYS A 50 7.38 13.51 -1.59
CA LYS A 50 7.34 14.07 -0.23
C LYS A 50 6.11 13.60 0.56
N MET A 51 5.81 12.31 0.47
CA MET A 51 4.63 11.73 1.10
C MET A 51 4.71 11.84 2.63
N HIS A 52 3.57 11.90 3.28
CA HIS A 52 3.43 11.73 4.72
C HIS A 52 2.50 10.55 5.04
N ILE A 53 2.65 9.98 6.23
CA ILE A 53 1.83 8.83 6.67
C ILE A 53 0.75 9.36 7.61
N ASP A 54 -0.50 9.13 7.25
CA ASP A 54 -1.67 9.49 8.06
C ASP A 54 -2.08 8.36 9.00
N GLY A 55 -1.84 7.11 8.59
CA GLY A 55 -2.24 5.95 9.37
C GLY A 55 -1.53 4.66 8.97
N ILE A 56 -1.37 3.76 9.94
CA ILE A 56 -0.86 2.40 9.74
C ILE A 56 -1.83 1.44 10.41
N LYS A 57 -2.30 0.44 9.67
CA LYS A 57 -3.19 -0.61 10.17
C LYS A 57 -2.58 -1.99 9.90
N GLU A 58 -2.40 -2.79 10.95
CA GLU A 58 -2.13 -4.22 10.80
C GLU A 58 -3.39 -4.91 10.28
N ILE A 59 -3.26 -5.72 9.23
CA ILE A 59 -4.34 -6.56 8.71
C ILE A 59 -3.96 -8.01 9.01
N ASN A 60 -4.55 -8.54 10.07
CA ASN A 60 -4.36 -9.93 10.51
C ASN A 60 -5.57 -10.81 10.16
N GLN A 61 -6.74 -10.21 9.93
CA GLN A 61 -7.98 -10.89 9.59
C GLN A 61 -8.87 -10.02 8.69
N VAL A 62 -9.60 -10.64 7.75
CA VAL A 62 -10.63 -10.00 6.91
C VAL A 62 -11.84 -10.93 6.86
N ASP A 63 -13.03 -10.43 7.17
CA ASP A 63 -14.30 -11.19 7.17
C ASP A 63 -14.23 -12.52 7.95
N GLY A 64 -13.46 -12.54 9.05
CA GLY A 64 -13.25 -13.75 9.88
C GLY A 64 -12.18 -14.72 9.36
N TYR A 65 -11.52 -14.41 8.25
CA TYR A 65 -10.43 -15.21 7.68
C TYR A 65 -9.07 -14.66 8.09
N ASP A 66 -8.26 -15.52 8.71
CA ASP A 66 -6.90 -15.16 9.11
C ASP A 66 -5.97 -15.02 7.90
N ILE A 67 -5.11 -13.99 7.94
CA ILE A 67 -4.09 -13.76 6.91
C ILE A 67 -2.79 -14.44 7.30
N SER A 68 -2.34 -15.36 6.45
CA SER A 68 -1.03 -16.00 6.55
C SER A 68 -0.16 -15.65 5.35
N LEU A 69 1.04 -15.11 5.62
CA LEU A 69 1.98 -14.69 4.58
C LEU A 69 3.15 -15.65 4.51
N ASN A 70 3.34 -16.26 3.34
CA ASN A 70 4.49 -17.11 3.02
C ASN A 70 5.36 -16.42 1.98
N LYS A 71 6.67 -16.32 2.24
CA LYS A 71 7.60 -15.76 1.27
C LYS A 71 7.80 -16.77 0.14
N SER A 72 7.44 -16.39 -1.08
CA SER A 72 7.70 -17.18 -2.28
C SER A 72 9.07 -16.83 -2.87
N ASN A 73 9.74 -17.83 -3.45
CA ASN A 73 10.95 -17.63 -4.27
C ASN A 73 10.61 -17.40 -5.75
N GLN A 74 9.33 -17.50 -6.13
CA GLN A 74 8.82 -17.25 -7.46
C GLN A 74 7.99 -15.96 -7.47
N SER A 75 8.20 -15.14 -8.51
CA SER A 75 7.29 -14.04 -8.81
C SER A 75 6.07 -14.60 -9.51
N ASN A 76 4.91 -14.45 -8.89
CA ASN A 76 3.63 -14.75 -9.53
C ASN A 76 2.98 -13.43 -9.95
N ASP A 77 2.46 -13.38 -11.17
CA ASP A 77 1.69 -12.23 -11.61
C ASP A 77 0.32 -12.24 -10.91
N ASN A 78 -0.05 -11.11 -10.33
CA ASN A 78 -1.38 -10.93 -9.77
C ASN A 78 -2.39 -10.77 -10.91
N GLN A 79 -3.52 -11.45 -10.80
CA GLN A 79 -4.63 -11.25 -11.72
C GLN A 79 -5.27 -9.89 -11.47
N THR A 80 -5.36 -9.06 -12.52
CA THR A 80 -6.03 -7.76 -12.47
C THR A 80 -7.39 -7.87 -13.16
N PHE A 81 -8.44 -7.57 -12.40
CA PHE A 81 -9.82 -7.45 -12.91
C PHE A 81 -10.12 -5.97 -13.12
N ASP A 82 -9.92 -5.51 -14.35
CA ASP A 82 -10.23 -4.12 -14.74
C ASP A 82 -11.74 -3.87 -14.79
N TYR A 83 -12.11 -2.62 -15.09
CA TYR A 83 -13.50 -2.17 -15.11
C TYR A 83 -14.41 -3.04 -15.98
N ASP A 84 -13.96 -3.42 -17.17
CA ASP A 84 -14.80 -4.20 -18.08
C ASP A 84 -14.86 -5.68 -17.68
N LYS A 85 -13.73 -6.27 -17.25
CA LYS A 85 -13.73 -7.66 -16.73
C LYS A 85 -14.61 -7.80 -15.49
N SER A 86 -14.60 -6.80 -14.60
CA SER A 86 -15.37 -6.84 -13.36
C SER A 86 -16.90 -6.85 -13.58
N LYS A 87 -17.40 -6.28 -14.68
CA LYS A 87 -18.84 -6.31 -15.02
C LYS A 87 -19.34 -7.71 -15.39
N THR A 88 -18.44 -8.60 -15.78
CA THR A 88 -18.75 -9.95 -16.27
C THR A 88 -18.49 -11.05 -15.24
N LEU A 89 -18.14 -10.67 -14.00
CA LEU A 89 -17.98 -11.59 -12.87
C LEU A 89 -19.32 -12.02 -12.26
#